data_AF-A0A419J353-F1
#
_entry.id   AF-A0A419J353-F1
#
_cell.length_a   1.000
_cell.length_b   1.000
_cell.length_c   1.000
_cell.angle_alpha   90.00
_cell.angle_beta   90.00
_cell.angle_gamma   90.00
#
_symmetry.space_group_name_H-M   'P 1'
#
loop_
_entity.id
_entity.type
_entity.pdbx_description
1 polymer ?
#
loop_
_entity_poly.entity_id
_entity_poly.type
_entity_poly.pdbx_seq_one_letter_code
_entity_poly.pdbx_strand_id
1 'polypeptide(L)'
;MRVMRNLAVLFVISLSLFSPLTSACAGIVVYDEVVPVGKPVKLSALTKGRFMPEGGRLVRFHIDGKSLGTHLSGGDGYAFFKHTPLSAGLFKLKAESGRDMDEGTLLVTAKTDRVLLIEIELLYEKPPFSLKLLKDSQGVLQSLSKNFRIVYLATMTGAEVSRKAVTGNNLPLSPVFKWGGAELIEDLKVKGIRPYAILASPGVISEAADIGRRYSFEETETGVEVKDWNDLLKHLNPKK
;
A
#
# COMPACT_ATOMS: atom_id res chain seq x y z
N MET A 1 49.40 42.71 22.45
CA MET A 1 48.44 41.70 22.95
C MET A 1 47.15 41.75 22.11
N ARG A 2 47.18 41.34 20.83
CA ARG A 2 46.02 41.46 19.92
C ARG A 2 46.15 40.65 18.62
N VAL A 3 46.65 39.41 18.67
CA VAL A 3 46.73 38.55 17.46
C VAL A 3 46.30 37.09 17.70
N MET A 4 46.17 36.63 18.95
CA MET A 4 45.91 35.20 19.25
C MET A 4 44.48 34.87 19.66
N ARG A 5 43.46 35.58 19.17
CA ARG A 5 42.05 35.30 19.56
C ARG A 5 41.07 35.03 18.41
N ASN A 6 41.57 34.88 17.18
CA ASN A 6 40.73 34.59 16.01
C ASN A 6 41.08 33.26 15.30
N LEU A 7 42.10 32.52 15.75
CA LEU A 7 42.49 31.26 15.11
C LEU A 7 41.75 30.03 15.67
N ALA A 8 41.18 30.13 16.88
CA ALA A 8 40.44 29.02 17.50
C ALA A 8 38.98 28.91 17.01
N VAL A 9 38.44 29.94 16.36
CA VAL A 9 37.04 29.93 15.88
C VAL A 9 36.93 29.34 14.46
N LEU A 10 38.01 29.34 13.68
CA LEU A 10 37.98 28.77 12.32
C LEU A 10 38.11 27.24 12.28
N PHE A 11 38.59 26.59 13.36
CA PHE A 11 38.76 25.14 13.37
C PHE A 11 37.49 24.37 13.78
N VAL A 12 36.54 25.03 14.45
CA VAL A 12 35.28 24.41 14.89
C VAL A 12 34.22 24.40 13.76
N ILE A 13 34.35 25.28 12.77
CA ILE A 13 33.42 25.34 11.63
C ILE A 13 33.80 24.32 10.53
N SER A 14 35.07 23.87 10.50
CA SER A 14 35.51 22.79 9.59
C SER A 14 35.06 21.39 10.00
N LEU A 15 34.58 21.21 11.24
CA LEU A 15 34.23 19.90 11.81
C LEU A 15 32.71 19.67 11.91
N SER A 16 31.93 20.33 11.06
CA SER A 16 30.47 20.11 10.94
C SER A 16 30.04 19.62 9.55
N LEU A 17 30.99 19.40 8.64
CA LEU A 17 30.75 18.83 7.30
C LEU A 17 30.89 17.30 7.23
N PHE A 18 31.17 16.64 8.36
CA PHE A 18 31.17 15.17 8.48
C PHE A 18 30.02 14.68 9.37
N SER A 19 28.83 15.23 9.18
CA SER A 19 27.62 14.47 9.53
C SER A 19 27.40 13.48 8.40
N PRO A 20 27.47 12.15 8.59
CA PRO A 20 26.92 11.24 7.61
C PRO A 20 25.40 11.46 7.58
N LEU A 21 24.97 12.36 6.70
CA LEU A 21 23.62 12.39 6.17
C LEU A 21 23.41 11.11 5.38
N THR A 22 23.00 10.06 6.09
CA THR A 22 22.29 8.96 5.46
C THR A 22 21.05 8.70 6.29
N SER A 23 20.01 9.48 6.01
CA SER A 23 18.65 8.96 6.13
C SER A 23 18.62 7.68 5.29
N ALA A 24 18.75 6.53 5.96
CA ALA A 24 18.62 5.25 5.31
C ALA A 24 17.21 5.21 4.70
N CYS A 25 17.11 5.33 3.37
CA CYS A 25 15.97 4.75 2.68
C CYS A 25 15.91 3.30 3.15
N ALA A 26 14.75 2.84 3.61
CA ALA A 26 14.62 1.48 4.14
C ALA A 26 15.26 0.51 3.14
N GLY A 27 16.30 -0.20 3.59
CA GLY A 27 17.00 -1.20 2.76
C GLY A 27 16.15 -2.45 2.49
N ILE A 28 14.85 -2.39 2.80
CA ILE A 28 13.88 -3.42 2.55
C ILE A 28 12.52 -2.79 2.21
N VAL A 29 11.76 -3.40 1.30
CA VAL A 29 10.39 -3.04 0.95
C VAL A 29 9.51 -4.27 1.05
N VAL A 30 8.41 -4.20 1.79
CA VAL A 30 7.40 -5.25 1.90
C VAL A 30 6.27 -4.98 0.92
N TYR A 31 5.80 -6.02 0.23
CA TYR A 31 4.64 -5.91 -0.65
C TYR A 31 3.37 -6.35 0.06
N ASP A 32 2.28 -5.63 -0.19
CA ASP A 32 0.97 -6.00 0.33
C ASP A 32 0.44 -7.21 -0.44
N GLU A 33 -0.45 -7.97 0.21
CA GLU A 33 -1.03 -9.17 -0.38
C GLU A 33 -2.53 -9.28 -0.07
N VAL A 34 -3.26 -9.92 -0.98
CA VAL A 34 -4.65 -10.33 -0.78
C VAL A 34 -4.78 -11.79 -1.18
N VAL A 35 -5.39 -12.59 -0.30
CA VAL A 35 -5.57 -14.02 -0.54
C VAL A 35 -6.85 -14.51 0.13
N PRO A 36 -7.54 -15.55 -0.37
CA PRO A 36 -8.60 -16.20 0.39
C PRO A 36 -8.06 -17.04 1.55
N VAL A 37 -8.89 -17.26 2.57
CA VAL A 37 -8.59 -18.22 3.65
C VAL A 37 -8.25 -19.61 3.07
N GLY A 38 -7.22 -20.24 3.62
CA GLY A 38 -6.80 -21.59 3.27
C GLY A 38 -6.07 -21.70 1.92
N LYS A 39 -5.81 -20.57 1.24
CA LYS A 39 -5.01 -20.55 0.01
C LYS A 39 -3.57 -20.12 0.32
N PRO A 40 -2.56 -20.73 -0.32
CA PRO A 40 -1.18 -20.32 -0.12
C PRO A 40 -0.94 -18.92 -0.69
N VAL A 41 -0.19 -18.10 0.05
CA VAL A 41 0.29 -16.77 -0.36
C VAL A 41 1.81 -16.73 -0.30
N LYS A 42 2.41 -15.99 -1.23
CA LYS A 42 3.85 -15.76 -1.31
C LYS A 42 4.14 -14.36 -0.77
N LEU A 43 4.47 -14.26 0.51
CA LEU A 43 4.90 -13.02 1.12
C LEU A 43 6.24 -12.62 0.50
N SER A 44 6.36 -11.36 0.09
CA SER A 44 7.51 -10.88 -0.68
C SER A 44 8.12 -9.65 -0.04
N ALA A 45 9.44 -9.61 0.00
CA ALA A 45 10.19 -8.41 0.37
C ALA A 45 11.35 -8.20 -0.60
N LEU A 46 11.62 -6.95 -0.96
CA LEU A 46 12.75 -6.55 -1.79
C LEU A 46 13.81 -5.89 -0.92
N THR A 47 15.01 -6.47 -0.84
CA THR A 47 16.15 -5.83 -0.21
C THR A 47 16.85 -4.88 -1.19
N LYS A 48 17.09 -3.65 -0.75
CA LYS A 48 17.69 -2.57 -1.54
C LYS A 48 19.04 -2.18 -0.95
N GLY A 49 20.04 -2.07 -1.82
CA GLY A 49 21.28 -1.35 -1.54
C GLY A 49 21.11 0.14 -1.84
N ARG A 50 22.23 0.87 -1.93
CA ARG A 50 22.21 2.33 -2.11
C ARG A 50 21.57 2.81 -3.42
N PHE A 51 21.72 2.04 -4.51
CA PHE A 51 21.26 2.44 -5.84
C PHE A 51 20.51 1.33 -6.60
N MET A 52 20.55 0.09 -6.12
CA MET A 52 19.99 -1.09 -6.79
C MET A 52 19.54 -2.12 -5.75
N PRO A 53 18.70 -3.09 -6.13
CA PRO A 53 18.45 -4.25 -5.29
C PRO A 53 19.75 -4.93 -4.82
N GLU A 54 19.74 -5.45 -3.59
CA GLU A 54 20.90 -6.10 -2.98
C GLU A 54 20.51 -7.51 -2.53
N GLY A 55 21.01 -8.52 -3.23
CA GLY A 55 20.76 -9.93 -2.94
C GLY A 55 21.61 -10.51 -1.81
N GLY A 56 21.33 -11.78 -1.46
CA GLY A 56 22.12 -12.52 -0.45
C GLY A 56 21.91 -12.04 0.98
N ARG A 57 20.83 -11.30 1.25
CA ARG A 57 20.51 -10.76 2.58
C ARG A 57 19.52 -11.67 3.30
N LEU A 58 19.73 -11.91 4.59
CA LEU A 58 18.77 -12.63 5.42
C LEU A 58 17.57 -11.74 5.73
N VAL A 59 16.38 -12.20 5.38
CA VAL A 59 15.11 -11.51 5.59
C VAL A 59 14.23 -12.33 6.53
N ARG A 60 13.85 -11.73 7.66
CA ARG A 60 12.91 -12.32 8.61
C ARG A 60 11.50 -11.78 8.38
N PHE A 61 10.54 -12.67 8.15
CA PHE A 61 9.13 -12.31 7.96
C PHE A 61 8.32 -12.48 9.25
N HIS A 62 7.36 -11.60 9.45
CA HIS A 62 6.44 -11.60 10.58
C HIS A 62 5.00 -11.33 10.12
N ILE A 63 4.04 -11.93 10.82
CA ILE A 63 2.62 -11.61 10.76
C ILE A 63 2.17 -11.25 12.18
N ASP A 64 1.60 -10.06 12.36
CA ASP A 64 1.12 -9.55 13.67
C ASP A 64 2.16 -9.70 14.79
N GLY A 65 3.43 -9.41 14.46
CA GLY A 65 4.56 -9.51 15.38
C GLY A 65 5.09 -10.94 15.61
N LYS A 66 4.37 -11.99 15.18
CA LYS A 66 4.85 -13.37 15.25
C LYS A 66 5.81 -13.66 14.10
N SER A 67 7.01 -14.12 14.42
CA SER A 67 7.99 -14.53 13.41
C SER A 67 7.54 -15.79 12.67
N LEU A 68 7.61 -15.75 11.34
CA LEU A 68 7.32 -16.89 10.46
C LEU A 68 8.58 -17.69 10.14
N GLY A 69 9.71 -17.02 9.97
CA GLY A 69 10.98 -17.60 9.58
C GLY A 69 11.91 -16.59 8.93
N THR A 70 13.12 -17.05 8.60
CA THR A 70 14.17 -16.24 7.96
C THR A 70 14.60 -16.90 6.65
N HIS A 71 14.60 -16.15 5.55
CA HIS A 71 14.94 -16.61 4.21
C HIS A 71 16.03 -15.74 3.61
N LEU A 72 16.89 -16.31 2.76
CA LEU A 72 17.90 -15.56 2.02
C LEU A 72 17.26 -14.92 0.79
N SER A 73 17.52 -13.63 0.54
CA SER A 73 17.12 -12.98 -0.71
C SER A 73 17.94 -13.50 -1.88
N GLY A 74 17.29 -13.62 -3.05
CA GLY A 74 17.93 -13.98 -4.31
C GLY A 74 18.89 -12.89 -4.79
N GLY A 75 19.65 -13.15 -5.86
CA GLY A 75 20.56 -12.16 -6.45
C GLY A 75 19.87 -10.89 -6.98
N ASP A 76 18.56 -10.98 -7.23
CA ASP A 76 17.66 -9.89 -7.60
C ASP A 76 17.16 -9.05 -6.40
N GLY A 77 17.57 -9.42 -5.17
CA GLY A 77 17.15 -8.78 -3.94
C GLY A 77 15.80 -9.24 -3.42
N TYR A 78 15.07 -10.14 -4.08
CA TYR A 78 13.78 -10.60 -3.58
C TYR A 78 13.94 -11.77 -2.59
N ALA A 79 13.30 -11.64 -1.43
CA ALA A 79 13.08 -12.73 -0.50
C ALA A 79 11.59 -13.09 -0.49
N PHE A 80 11.31 -14.39 -0.37
CA PHE A 80 9.95 -14.92 -0.43
C PHE A 80 9.69 -15.89 0.70
N PHE A 81 8.51 -15.80 1.32
CA PHE A 81 8.05 -16.76 2.33
C PHE A 81 6.64 -17.26 1.99
N LYS A 82 6.47 -18.58 1.89
CA LYS A 82 5.16 -19.19 1.61
C LYS A 82 4.39 -19.37 2.90
N HIS A 83 3.20 -18.79 2.98
CA HIS A 83 2.30 -18.90 4.14
C HIS A 83 0.91 -19.35 3.69
N THR A 84 0.13 -19.99 4.56
CA THR A 84 -1.28 -20.32 4.29
C THR A 84 -2.11 -19.87 5.48
N PRO A 85 -2.82 -18.73 5.38
CA PRO A 85 -3.61 -18.21 6.49
C PRO A 85 -4.86 -19.06 6.70
N LEU A 86 -5.18 -19.32 7.97
CA LEU A 86 -6.31 -20.18 8.36
C LEU A 86 -7.56 -19.40 8.81
N SER A 87 -7.44 -18.07 8.94
CA SER A 87 -8.52 -17.19 9.39
C SER A 87 -8.59 -15.94 8.51
N ALA A 88 -9.81 -15.50 8.21
CA ALA A 88 -10.04 -14.24 7.50
C ALA A 88 -9.72 -13.06 8.42
N GLY A 89 -9.33 -11.94 7.83
CA GLY A 89 -8.97 -10.75 8.57
C GLY A 89 -7.92 -9.92 7.87
N LEU A 90 -7.51 -8.86 8.55
CA LEU A 90 -6.45 -7.98 8.11
C LEU A 90 -5.26 -8.14 9.04
N PHE A 91 -4.12 -8.47 8.47
CA PHE A 91 -2.91 -8.83 9.20
C PHE A 91 -1.79 -7.87 8.83
N LYS A 92 -1.00 -7.49 9.84
CA LYS A 92 0.18 -6.66 9.64
C LYS A 92 1.35 -7.53 9.20
N LEU A 93 1.87 -7.26 8.01
CA LEU A 93 3.11 -7.85 7.52
C LEU A 93 4.29 -6.99 7.99
N LYS A 94 5.37 -7.66 8.36
CA LYS A 94 6.64 -6.98 8.62
C LYS A 94 7.79 -7.85 8.13
N ALA A 95 8.77 -7.23 7.47
CA ALA A 95 10.03 -7.88 7.13
C ALA A 95 11.20 -7.08 7.68
N GLU A 96 12.25 -7.80 8.10
CA GLU A 96 13.47 -7.21 8.67
C GLU A 96 14.71 -7.82 8.01
N SER A 97 15.72 -6.99 7.74
CA SER A 97 17.02 -7.40 7.22
C SER A 97 18.13 -6.55 7.83
N GLY A 98 18.87 -7.10 8.79
CA GLY A 98 19.84 -6.34 9.57
C GLY A 98 19.15 -5.28 10.41
N ARG A 99 19.41 -3.99 10.12
CA ARG A 99 18.76 -2.85 10.79
C ARG A 99 17.57 -2.28 10.00
N ASP A 100 17.36 -2.76 8.78
CA ASP A 100 16.28 -2.30 7.92
C ASP A 100 15.00 -3.06 8.23
N MET A 101 13.88 -2.36 8.25
CA MET A 101 12.56 -2.96 8.34
C MET A 101 11.55 -2.18 7.51
N ASP A 102 10.54 -2.88 7.02
CA ASP A 102 9.37 -2.29 6.38
C ASP A 102 8.13 -3.11 6.71
N GLU A 103 6.96 -2.50 6.52
CA GLU A 103 5.67 -3.04 6.90
C GLU A 103 4.69 -2.99 5.73
N GLY A 104 3.84 -4.01 5.66
CA GLY A 104 2.77 -4.11 4.68
C GLY A 104 1.52 -4.70 5.31
N THR A 105 0.54 -5.01 4.47
CA THR A 105 -0.76 -5.51 4.87
C THR A 105 -1.08 -6.78 4.09
N LEU A 106 -1.53 -7.80 4.81
CA LEU A 106 -2.12 -9.01 4.24
C LEU A 106 -3.61 -8.99 4.54
N LEU A 107 -4.43 -8.89 3.48
CA LEU A 107 -5.87 -9.10 3.59
C LEU A 107 -6.20 -10.55 3.27
N VAL A 108 -6.75 -11.26 4.25
CA VAL A 108 -7.26 -12.62 4.08
C VAL A 108 -8.78 -12.56 3.99
N THR A 109 -9.32 -12.93 2.83
CA THR A 109 -10.75 -12.84 2.53
C THR A 109 -11.50 -14.14 2.85
N ALA A 110 -12.69 -14.01 3.44
CA ALA A 110 -13.67 -15.08 3.50
C ALA A 110 -14.47 -15.17 2.18
N LYS A 111 -15.12 -16.31 1.90
CA LYS A 111 -15.96 -16.47 0.69
C LYS A 111 -17.12 -15.48 0.61
N THR A 112 -17.60 -15.00 1.76
CA THR A 112 -18.71 -14.05 1.87
C THR A 112 -18.27 -12.59 1.85
N ASP A 113 -16.95 -12.33 1.89
CA ASP A 113 -16.44 -10.96 1.89
C ASP A 113 -16.71 -10.30 0.54
N ARG A 114 -17.13 -9.04 0.59
CA ARG A 114 -17.27 -8.18 -0.59
C ARG A 114 -16.03 -7.32 -0.70
N VAL A 115 -15.23 -7.54 -1.73
CA VAL A 115 -14.00 -6.75 -1.97
C VAL A 115 -14.34 -5.49 -2.75
N LEU A 116 -13.95 -4.34 -2.23
CA LEU A 116 -14.13 -3.03 -2.86
C LEU A 116 -12.77 -2.49 -3.28
N LEU A 117 -12.56 -2.30 -4.58
CA LEU A 117 -11.37 -1.66 -5.11
C LEU A 117 -11.57 -0.13 -5.12
N ILE A 118 -10.58 0.62 -4.65
CA ILE A 118 -10.65 2.09 -4.60
C ILE A 118 -9.35 2.67 -5.12
N GLU A 119 -9.42 3.44 -6.19
CA GLU A 119 -8.29 4.27 -6.61
C GLU A 119 -8.00 5.34 -5.55
N ILE A 120 -6.81 5.27 -4.95
CA ILE A 120 -6.47 6.07 -3.77
C ILE A 120 -6.30 7.54 -4.13
N GLU A 121 -5.89 7.86 -5.36
CA GLU A 121 -5.79 9.22 -5.85
C GLU A 121 -7.12 9.99 -5.76
N LEU A 122 -8.27 9.31 -5.87
CA LEU A 122 -9.61 9.91 -5.72
C LEU A 122 -9.90 10.41 -4.30
N LEU A 123 -9.07 10.06 -3.31
CA LEU A 123 -9.23 10.54 -1.95
C LEU A 123 -8.71 11.94 -1.74
N TYR A 124 -7.95 12.50 -2.70
CA TYR A 124 -7.18 13.72 -2.51
C TYR A 124 -7.66 14.87 -3.39
N GLU A 125 -7.50 16.11 -2.92
CA GLU A 125 -7.92 17.31 -3.66
C GLU A 125 -7.13 17.54 -4.96
N LYS A 126 -5.82 17.25 -4.95
CA LYS A 126 -4.92 17.49 -6.10
C LYS A 126 -3.84 16.42 -6.19
N PRO A 127 -4.18 15.15 -6.46
CA PRO A 127 -3.17 14.11 -6.68
C PRO A 127 -2.32 14.45 -7.93
N PRO A 128 -1.02 14.09 -7.98
CA PRO A 128 -0.19 13.58 -6.89
C PRO A 128 0.46 14.69 -6.02
N PHE A 129 0.14 15.97 -6.26
CA PHE A 129 0.82 17.12 -5.67
C PHE A 129 0.38 17.46 -4.24
N SER A 130 -0.83 17.05 -3.85
CA SER A 130 -1.40 17.25 -2.51
C SER A 130 -2.06 15.96 -2.05
N LEU A 131 -1.69 15.49 -0.85
CA LEU A 131 -2.31 14.36 -0.16
C LEU A 131 -3.34 14.83 0.89
N LYS A 132 -3.88 16.04 0.72
CA LYS A 132 -5.00 16.53 1.53
C LYS A 132 -6.27 15.82 1.12
N LEU A 133 -6.90 15.14 2.09
CA LEU A 133 -8.13 14.39 1.86
C LEU A 133 -9.30 15.30 1.43
N LEU A 134 -10.10 14.81 0.49
CA LEU A 134 -11.41 15.37 0.19
C LEU A 134 -12.32 15.25 1.41
N LYS A 135 -13.21 16.23 1.57
CA LYS A 135 -14.19 16.25 2.64
C LYS A 135 -15.00 14.94 2.67
N ASP A 136 -15.28 14.45 3.87
CA ASP A 136 -16.08 13.25 4.17
C ASP A 136 -15.51 11.90 3.70
N SER A 137 -14.46 11.88 2.86
CA SER A 137 -13.84 10.66 2.32
C SER A 137 -13.42 9.67 3.42
N GLN A 138 -12.72 10.13 4.46
CA GLN A 138 -12.27 9.30 5.57
C GLN A 138 -13.44 8.66 6.32
N GLY A 139 -14.47 9.44 6.69
CA GLY A 139 -15.62 8.95 7.45
C GLY A 139 -16.46 7.93 6.66
N VAL A 140 -16.62 8.15 5.36
CA VAL A 140 -17.30 7.21 4.47
C VAL A 140 -16.48 5.94 4.31
N LEU A 141 -15.17 6.02 4.09
CA LEU A 141 -14.30 4.84 4.01
C LEU A 141 -14.32 4.01 5.30
N GLN A 142 -14.32 4.65 6.46
CA GLN A 142 -14.47 3.97 7.76
C GLN A 142 -15.84 3.29 7.93
N SER A 143 -16.87 3.81 7.26
CA SER A 143 -18.19 3.18 7.25
C SER A 143 -18.27 2.01 6.27
N LEU A 144 -17.62 2.14 5.11
CA LEU A 144 -17.52 1.09 4.10
C LEU A 144 -16.69 -0.09 4.61
N SER A 145 -15.58 0.15 5.32
CA SER A 145 -14.69 -0.90 5.84
C SER A 145 -15.37 -1.89 6.79
N LYS A 146 -16.51 -1.51 7.39
CA LYS A 146 -17.33 -2.39 8.24
C LYS A 146 -18.03 -3.50 7.45
N ASN A 147 -18.29 -3.27 6.16
CA ASN A 147 -19.13 -4.12 5.32
C ASN A 147 -18.42 -4.62 4.05
N PHE A 148 -17.27 -4.04 3.75
CA PHE A 148 -16.44 -4.31 2.58
C PHE A 148 -14.98 -4.48 3.00
N ARG A 149 -14.30 -5.41 2.32
CA ARG A 149 -12.84 -5.48 2.37
C ARG A 149 -12.29 -4.53 1.32
N ILE A 150 -11.78 -3.40 1.78
CA ILE A 150 -11.19 -2.41 0.89
C ILE A 150 -9.85 -2.95 0.38
N VAL A 151 -9.52 -2.67 -0.87
CA VAL A 151 -8.19 -2.79 -1.47
C VAL A 151 -7.93 -1.49 -2.24
N TYR A 152 -6.84 -0.80 -1.93
CA TYR A 152 -6.48 0.44 -2.60
C TYR A 152 -5.68 0.17 -3.87
N LEU A 153 -5.92 1.00 -4.90
CA LEU A 153 -5.21 1.01 -6.17
C LEU A 153 -4.46 2.34 -6.28
N ALA A 154 -3.16 2.30 -6.53
CA ALA A 154 -2.31 3.46 -6.75
C ALA A 154 -1.96 3.54 -8.24
N THR A 155 -2.44 4.57 -8.93
CA THR A 155 -2.19 4.77 -10.37
C THR A 155 -0.98 5.67 -10.61
N MET A 156 -0.83 6.75 -9.83
CA MET A 156 0.17 7.79 -10.07
C MET A 156 1.27 7.82 -9.01
N THR A 157 0.88 7.78 -7.74
CA THR A 157 1.80 8.02 -6.62
C THR A 157 2.68 6.80 -6.29
N GLY A 158 2.29 5.63 -6.80
CA GLY A 158 2.91 4.35 -6.50
C GLY A 158 2.51 3.80 -5.13
N ALA A 159 2.56 2.47 -4.99
CA ALA A 159 2.03 1.77 -3.83
C ALA A 159 2.71 2.15 -2.49
N GLU A 160 4.03 2.42 -2.50
CA GLU A 160 4.76 2.76 -1.27
C GLU A 160 4.32 4.11 -0.69
N VAL A 161 4.24 5.14 -1.53
CA VAL A 161 3.80 6.49 -1.11
C VAL A 161 2.34 6.44 -0.67
N SER A 162 1.50 5.75 -1.46
CA SER A 162 0.10 5.53 -1.14
C SER A 162 -0.11 4.82 0.21
N ARG A 163 0.66 3.78 0.53
CA ARG A 163 0.57 3.08 1.83
C ARG A 163 0.92 3.99 3.00
N LYS A 164 1.96 4.81 2.87
CA LYS A 164 2.30 5.84 3.87
C LYS A 164 1.16 6.84 4.03
N ALA A 165 0.51 7.22 2.93
CA ALA A 165 -0.63 8.12 2.95
C ALA A 165 -1.88 7.49 3.62
N VAL A 166 -2.15 6.19 3.41
CA VAL A 166 -3.22 5.44 4.12
C VAL A 166 -3.02 5.52 5.63
N THR A 167 -1.81 5.20 6.08
CA THR A 167 -1.48 5.17 7.51
C THR A 167 -1.46 6.58 8.11
N GLY A 168 -0.82 7.54 7.44
CA GLY A 168 -0.66 8.91 7.93
C GLY A 168 -1.97 9.70 7.99
N ASN A 169 -2.97 9.35 7.16
CA ASN A 169 -4.27 10.00 7.15
C ASN A 169 -5.36 9.24 7.93
N ASN A 170 -5.00 8.21 8.70
CA ASN A 170 -5.96 7.38 9.46
C ASN A 170 -7.10 6.84 8.59
N LEU A 171 -6.79 6.46 7.35
CA LEU A 171 -7.71 5.71 6.49
C LEU A 171 -7.83 4.27 7.00
N PRO A 172 -8.90 3.53 6.65
CA PRO A 172 -8.96 2.10 6.96
C PRO A 172 -7.72 1.37 6.45
N LEU A 173 -6.99 0.70 7.35
CA LEU A 173 -5.81 -0.06 6.96
C LEU A 173 -6.21 -1.15 5.95
N SER A 174 -5.50 -1.21 4.84
CA SER A 174 -5.82 -2.07 3.70
C SER A 174 -4.61 -2.22 2.77
N PRO A 175 -4.47 -3.35 2.06
CA PRO A 175 -3.49 -3.52 0.99
C PRO A 175 -3.58 -2.41 -0.06
N VAL A 176 -2.41 -1.97 -0.53
CA VAL A 176 -2.27 -1.03 -1.63
C VAL A 176 -1.51 -1.68 -2.78
N PHE A 177 -2.14 -1.78 -3.95
CA PHE A 177 -1.51 -2.27 -5.16
C PHE A 177 -1.24 -1.14 -6.13
N LYS A 178 -0.15 -1.24 -6.89
CA LYS A 178 0.00 -0.43 -8.10
C LYS A 178 -1.05 -0.90 -9.10
N TRP A 179 -1.74 0.04 -9.74
CA TRP A 179 -2.60 -0.31 -10.88
C TRP A 179 -1.76 -0.85 -12.03
N GLY A 180 -2.07 -2.08 -12.46
CA GLY A 180 -1.43 -2.76 -13.58
C GLY A 180 -2.40 -3.03 -14.73
N GLY A 181 -3.55 -2.35 -14.75
CA GLY A 181 -4.62 -2.64 -15.69
C GLY A 181 -5.43 -3.90 -15.33
N ALA A 182 -6.08 -4.46 -16.34
CA ALA A 182 -6.92 -5.66 -16.21
C ALA A 182 -6.18 -6.87 -15.65
N GLU A 183 -4.84 -6.94 -15.78
CA GLU A 183 -4.02 -8.01 -15.23
C GLU A 183 -4.17 -8.15 -13.71
N LEU A 184 -4.23 -7.02 -12.98
CA LEU A 184 -4.45 -7.06 -11.52
C LEU A 184 -5.83 -7.68 -11.18
N ILE A 185 -6.85 -7.38 -11.97
CA ILE A 185 -8.20 -7.93 -11.76
C ILE A 185 -8.19 -9.43 -12.03
N GLU A 186 -7.51 -9.87 -13.09
CA GLU A 186 -7.37 -11.28 -13.43
C GLU A 186 -6.58 -12.04 -12.37
N ASP A 187 -5.48 -11.47 -11.86
CA ASP A 187 -4.71 -12.04 -10.75
C ASP A 187 -5.57 -12.27 -9.50
N LEU A 188 -6.42 -11.30 -9.15
CA LEU A 188 -7.37 -11.45 -8.05
C LEU A 188 -8.34 -12.60 -8.32
N LYS A 189 -8.91 -12.69 -9.54
CA LYS A 189 -9.84 -13.76 -9.91
C LYS A 189 -9.20 -15.14 -9.87
N VAL A 190 -7.98 -15.28 -10.39
CA VAL A 190 -7.17 -16.51 -10.35
C VAL A 190 -6.89 -16.92 -8.90
N LYS A 191 -6.62 -15.96 -8.02
CA LYS A 191 -6.50 -16.19 -6.58
C LYS A 191 -7.83 -16.58 -5.91
N GLY A 192 -8.96 -16.49 -6.61
CA GLY A 192 -10.30 -16.79 -6.10
C GLY A 192 -11.02 -15.60 -5.46
N ILE A 193 -10.54 -14.38 -5.70
CA ILE A 193 -11.10 -13.13 -5.20
C ILE A 193 -11.86 -12.47 -6.35
N ARG A 194 -13.15 -12.23 -6.15
CA ARG A 194 -13.97 -11.50 -7.12
C ARG A 194 -14.30 -10.13 -6.55
N PRO A 195 -13.73 -9.04 -7.10
CA PRO A 195 -14.12 -7.69 -6.72
C PRO A 195 -15.64 -7.52 -6.83
N TYR A 196 -16.25 -7.02 -5.77
CA TYR A 196 -17.67 -6.71 -5.73
C TYR A 196 -17.95 -5.41 -6.48
N ALA A 197 -17.10 -4.40 -6.28
CA ALA A 197 -17.20 -3.11 -6.93
C ALA A 197 -15.82 -2.44 -7.04
N ILE A 198 -15.74 -1.44 -7.91
CA ILE A 198 -14.58 -0.54 -8.04
C ILE A 198 -15.05 0.92 -8.06
N LEU A 199 -14.35 1.79 -7.35
CA LEU A 199 -14.43 3.24 -7.46
C LEU A 199 -13.10 3.74 -8.02
N ALA A 200 -13.10 4.30 -9.23
CA ALA A 200 -11.89 4.75 -9.88
C ALA A 200 -12.16 5.84 -10.94
N SER A 201 -11.09 6.45 -11.44
CA SER A 201 -11.11 7.41 -12.55
C SER A 201 -11.59 6.76 -13.85
N PRO A 202 -12.04 7.56 -14.84
CA PRO A 202 -12.56 7.03 -16.11
C PRO A 202 -11.61 6.05 -16.82
N GLY A 203 -10.30 6.32 -16.79
CA GLY A 203 -9.29 5.44 -17.39
C GLY A 203 -9.28 4.04 -16.76
N VAL A 204 -9.22 3.96 -15.43
CA VAL A 204 -9.26 2.69 -14.70
C VAL A 204 -10.61 1.97 -14.88
N ILE A 205 -11.72 2.72 -14.91
CA ILE A 205 -13.06 2.16 -15.10
C ILE A 205 -13.21 1.49 -16.47
N SER A 206 -12.62 2.07 -17.51
CA SER A 206 -12.63 1.50 -18.87
C SER A 206 -11.89 0.16 -18.95
N GLU A 207 -10.81 0.00 -18.19
CA GLU A 207 -10.01 -1.22 -18.12
C GLU A 207 -10.61 -2.28 -17.18
N ALA A 208 -11.51 -1.88 -16.28
CA ALA A 208 -12.11 -2.74 -15.27
C ALA A 208 -13.43 -3.40 -15.72
N ALA A 209 -13.59 -3.68 -17.02
CA ALA A 209 -14.85 -4.14 -17.64
C ALA A 209 -15.49 -5.37 -16.97
N ASP A 210 -14.67 -6.24 -16.39
CA ASP A 210 -15.11 -7.47 -15.72
C ASP A 210 -15.74 -7.27 -14.33
N ILE A 211 -15.73 -6.05 -13.81
CA ILE A 211 -16.35 -5.70 -12.53
C ILE A 211 -17.74 -5.13 -12.82
N GLY A 212 -18.79 -5.83 -12.36
CA GLY A 212 -20.18 -5.42 -12.66
C GLY A 212 -20.61 -4.10 -12.01
N ARG A 213 -19.99 -3.68 -10.91
CA ARG A 213 -20.30 -2.43 -10.20
C ARG A 213 -19.12 -1.47 -10.27
N ARG A 214 -19.21 -0.52 -11.18
CA ARG A 214 -18.16 0.46 -11.48
C ARG A 214 -18.67 1.86 -11.18
N TYR A 215 -17.97 2.60 -10.35
CA TYR A 215 -18.33 3.95 -9.93
C TYR A 215 -17.19 4.92 -10.20
N SER A 216 -17.53 6.16 -10.51
CA SER A 216 -16.58 7.26 -10.75
C SER A 216 -17.16 8.57 -10.24
N PHE A 217 -16.32 9.50 -9.79
CA PHE A 217 -16.74 10.89 -9.51
C PHE A 217 -16.81 11.76 -10.77
N GLU A 218 -16.39 11.20 -11.90
CA GLU A 218 -16.39 11.80 -13.22
C GLU A 218 -17.26 10.98 -14.17
N GLU A 219 -17.75 11.60 -15.24
CA GLU A 219 -18.50 10.91 -16.29
C GLU A 219 -17.68 9.79 -16.92
N THR A 220 -18.31 8.65 -17.18
CA THR A 220 -17.67 7.49 -17.83
C THR A 220 -18.64 6.84 -18.81
N GLU A 221 -18.12 6.18 -19.84
CA GLU A 221 -18.95 5.48 -20.82
C GLU A 221 -19.66 4.24 -20.25
N THR A 222 -19.05 3.57 -19.26
CA THR A 222 -19.48 2.22 -18.83
C THR A 222 -19.68 2.08 -17.32
N GLY A 223 -19.36 3.11 -16.54
CA GLY A 223 -19.56 3.17 -15.09
C GLY A 223 -20.71 4.09 -14.70
N VAL A 224 -21.05 4.06 -13.41
CA VAL A 224 -22.05 4.95 -12.80
C VAL A 224 -21.33 6.15 -12.20
N GLU A 225 -21.66 7.35 -12.67
CA GLU A 225 -21.22 8.59 -12.03
C GLU A 225 -21.90 8.72 -10.65
N VAL A 226 -21.10 8.96 -9.62
CA VAL A 226 -21.55 9.26 -8.26
C VAL A 226 -21.11 10.67 -7.90
N LYS A 227 -21.98 11.45 -7.27
CA LYS A 227 -21.71 12.88 -7.05
C LYS A 227 -20.70 13.16 -5.94
N ASP A 228 -20.72 12.31 -4.92
CA ASP A 228 -19.88 12.43 -3.74
C ASP A 228 -19.76 11.09 -2.99
N TRP A 229 -18.95 11.07 -1.93
CA TRP A 229 -18.74 9.90 -1.09
C TRP A 229 -20.02 9.37 -0.43
N ASN A 230 -20.96 10.24 -0.07
CA ASN A 230 -22.23 9.82 0.53
C ASN A 230 -23.16 9.19 -0.51
N ASP A 231 -23.12 9.67 -1.75
CA ASP A 231 -23.85 9.10 -2.88
C ASP A 231 -23.36 7.69 -3.19
N LEU A 232 -22.03 7.50 -3.24
CA LEU A 232 -21.41 6.17 -3.35
C LEU A 232 -21.91 5.20 -2.27
N LEU A 233 -21.99 5.67 -1.02
CA LEU A 233 -22.47 4.84 0.09
C LEU A 233 -23.91 4.34 -0.14
N LYS A 234 -24.78 5.16 -0.73
CA LYS A 234 -26.17 4.77 -1.07
C LYS A 234 -26.20 3.70 -2.16
N HIS A 235 -25.32 3.79 -3.16
CA HIS A 235 -25.20 2.79 -4.22
C HIS A 235 -24.64 1.44 -3.72
N LEU A 236 -23.70 1.48 -2.77
CA LEU A 236 -23.07 0.27 -2.21
C LEU A 236 -23.92 -0.40 -1.12
N ASN A 237 -24.71 0.37 -0.38
CA ASN A 237 -25.63 -0.10 0.64
C ASN A 237 -27.05 0.44 0.35
N PRO A 238 -27.74 -0.03 -0.69
CA PRO A 238 -29.16 0.27 -0.83
C PRO A 238 -29.86 -0.30 0.41
N LYS A 239 -30.55 0.56 1.16
CA LYS A 239 -31.33 0.13 2.33
C LYS A 239 -32.14 -1.11 1.95
N LYS A 240 -31.96 -2.20 2.68
CA LYS A 240 -32.92 -3.31 2.66
C LYS A 240 -34.21 -2.84 3.30
#